data_AF-A0A8J6T4K6-F1
#
_entry.id   AF-A0A8J6T4K6-F1
#
_cell.length_a   1.000
_cell.length_b   1.000
_cell.length_c   1.000
_cell.angle_alpha   90.00
_cell.angle_beta   90.00
_cell.angle_gamma   90.00
#
_symmetry.space_group_name_H-M   'P 1'
#
loop_
_entity.id
_entity.type
_entity.pdbx_description
1 polymer ?
#
loop_
_entity_poly.entity_id
_entity_poly.type
_entity_poly.pdbx_seq_one_letter_code
_entity_poly.pdbx_strand_id
1 'polypeptide(L)' 'LFTARLSRQHNDANILVMGGRVIGVGIALEMVDLFLTTPFDGGRHELRVNQID' A
#
# COMPACT_ATOMS: atom_id res chain seq x y z
N LEU A 1 7.77 0.49 -5.33
CA LEU A 1 6.75 1.45 -5.79
C LEU A 1 5.46 0.77 -6.22
N PHE A 2 5.46 -0.04 -7.29
CA PHE A 2 4.26 -0.73 -7.79
C PHE A 2 3.43 -1.43 -6.69
N THR A 3 4.06 -2.28 -5.88
CA THR A 3 3.38 -3.01 -4.81
C THR A 3 2.83 -2.10 -3.71
N ALA A 4 3.56 -1.03 -3.34
CA ALA A 4 3.09 -0.08 -2.32
C ALA A 4 1.84 0.69 -2.77
N ARG A 5 1.75 1.04 -4.06
CA ARG A 5 0.55 1.63 -4.64
C ARG A 5 -0.60 0.62 -4.66
N LEU A 6 -0.37 -0.58 -5.21
CA LEU A 6 -1.44 -1.56 -5.35
C LEU A 6 -1.96 -2.07 -4.00
N SER A 7 -1.12 -2.15 -2.97
CA SER A 7 -1.57 -2.53 -1.64
C SER A 7 -2.58 -1.52 -1.08
N ARG A 8 -2.39 -0.22 -1.32
CA ARG A 8 -3.39 0.81 -1.01
C ARG A 8 -4.61 0.72 -1.91
N GLN A 9 -4.42 0.77 -3.23
CA GLN A 9 -5.52 0.85 -4.21
C GLN A 9 -6.48 -0.34 -4.12
N HIS A 10 -5.96 -1.55 -3.91
CA HIS A 10 -6.75 -2.76 -4.06
C HIS A 10 -7.12 -3.45 -2.75
N ASN A 11 -6.36 -3.22 -1.68
CA ASN A 11 -6.51 -3.95 -0.43
C ASN A 11 -6.78 -3.03 0.76
N ASP A 12 -6.92 -1.73 0.51
CA ASP A 12 -7.00 -0.68 1.54
C ASP A 12 -5.97 -0.86 2.67
N ALA A 13 -4.73 -1.25 2.32
CA ALA A 13 -3.72 -1.57 3.32
C ALA A 13 -3.49 -0.38 4.27
N ASN A 14 -3.54 -0.63 5.58
CA ASN A 14 -3.40 0.39 6.62
C ASN A 14 -1.99 0.43 7.25
N ILE A 15 -1.17 -0.59 6.99
CA ILE A 15 0.21 -0.71 7.48
C ILE A 15 1.14 -0.98 6.30
N LEU A 16 2.24 -0.22 6.22
CA LEU A 16 3.36 -0.44 5.30
C LEU A 16 4.55 -1.00 6.07
N VAL A 17 4.99 -2.22 5.72
CA VAL A 17 6.17 -2.85 6.31
C VAL A 17 7.30 -2.89 5.29
N MET A 18 8.51 -2.50 5.72
CA MET A 18 9.68 -2.38 4.86
C MET A 18 10.91 -3.03 5.50
N GLY A 19 11.72 -3.72 4.69
CA GLY A 19 12.96 -4.33 5.15
C GLY A 19 14.10 -3.31 5.23
N GLY A 20 14.49 -2.90 6.44
CA GLY A 20 15.50 -1.86 6.66
C GLY A 20 16.91 -2.16 6.14
N ARG A 21 17.23 -3.43 5.86
CA ARG A 21 18.51 -3.85 5.22
C ARG A 21 18.39 -4.09 3.72
N VAL A 22 17.19 -4.05 3.17
CA VAL A 22 16.88 -4.43 1.79
C VAL A 22 16.50 -3.21 0.96
N ILE A 23 15.78 -2.26 1.56
CA ILE A 23 15.27 -1.08 0.87
C ILE A 23 16.16 0.12 1.20
N GLY A 24 16.71 0.77 0.17
CA GLY A 24 17.45 2.01 0.31
C GLY A 24 16.54 3.20 0.68
N VAL A 25 17.09 4.17 1.41
CA VAL A 25 16.31 5.28 1.99
C VAL A 25 15.50 6.08 0.96
N GLY A 26 16.05 6.35 -0.22
CA GLY A 26 15.34 7.11 -1.26
C GLY A 26 14.08 6.40 -1.74
N ILE A 27 14.18 5.10 -2.02
CA ILE A 27 13.03 4.28 -2.42
C ILE A 27 12.04 4.11 -1.27
N ALA A 28 12.53 4.01 -0.03
CA ALA A 28 11.66 3.91 1.14
C ALA A 28 10.79 5.17 1.30
N LEU A 29 11.37 6.36 1.15
CA LEU A 29 10.63 7.62 1.18
C LEU A 29 9.57 7.69 0.07
N GLU A 30 9.95 7.35 -1.16
CA GLU A 30 9.02 7.34 -2.29
C GLU A 30 7.89 6.30 -2.10
N MET A 31 8.17 5.15 -1.48
CA MET A 31 7.16 4.17 -1.12
C MET A 31 6.19 4.70 -0.06
N VAL A 32 6.68 5.42 0.94
CA VAL A 32 5.85 6.04 1.98
C VAL A 32 4.95 7.12 1.39
N ASP A 33 5.51 8.04 0.59
CA ASP A 33 4.72 9.09 -0.06
C ASP A 33 3.61 8.48 -0.91
N LEU A 34 3.96 7.52 -1.78
CA LEU A 34 3.01 6.83 -2.62
C LEU A 34 1.94 6.09 -1.79
N PHE A 35 2.31 5.44 -0.69
CA PHE A 35 1.36 4.73 0.17
C PHE A 35 0.39 5.69 0.88
N LEU A 36 0.86 6.85 1.33
CA LEU A 36 0.04 7.84 2.03
C LEU A 36 -0.89 8.60 1.08
N THR A 37 -0.46 8.88 -0.15
CA THR A 37 -1.25 9.66 -1.11
C THR A 37 -2.13 8.83 -2.02
N THR A 38 -1.97 7.50 -2.04
CA THR A 38 -2.78 6.62 -2.89
C THR A 38 -4.13 6.32 -2.24
N PRO A 39 -5.26 6.73 -2.84
CA PRO A 39 -6.59 6.38 -2.36
C PRO A 39 -6.90 4.89 -2.62
N PHE A 40 -7.81 4.35 -1.83
CA PHE A 40 -8.41 3.05 -2.10
C PHE A 40 -9.42 3.16 -3.24
N ASP A 41 -9.41 2.23 -4.20
CA ASP A 41 -10.27 2.29 -5.40
C ASP A 41 -11.71 1.83 -5.10
N GLY A 42 -11.95 1.15 -3.98
CA GLY A 42 -13.28 0.67 -3.61
C GLY A 42 -13.89 -0.33 -4.60
N GLY A 43 -15.22 -0.36 -4.68
CA GLY A 43 -15.97 -1.11 -5.69
C GLY A 43 -15.71 -2.62 -5.62
N ARG A 44 -15.19 -3.23 -6.71
CA ARG A 44 -14.90 -4.68 -6.73
C ARG A 44 -13.88 -5.12 -5.67
N HIS A 45 -13.11 -4.18 -5.12
CA HIS A 45 -12.10 -4.44 -4.11
C HIS A 45 -12.71 -4.53 -2.70
N GLU A 46 -13.79 -3.80 -2.41
CA GLU A 46 -14.48 -3.82 -1.12
C GLU A 46 -14.98 -5.22 -0.76
N LEU A 47 -15.50 -5.97 -1.74
CA LEU A 47 -15.99 -7.34 -1.51
C LEU A 47 -14.91 -8.28 -0.94
N ARG A 48 -13.62 -8.00 -1.22
CA ARG A 48 -12.50 -8.79 -0.68
C ARG A 48 -12.00 -8.24 0.65
N VAL A 49 -12.00 -6.91 0.82
CA VAL A 49 -11.65 -6.27 2.09
C VAL A 49 -12.67 -6.64 3.18
N ASN A 50 -13.96 -6.67 2.87
CA ASN A 50 -15.01 -7.06 3.83
C ASN A 50 -14.94 -8.55 4.26
N GLN A 51 -14.08 -9.37 3.66
CA GLN A 51 -13.85 -10.76 4.11
C GLN A 51 -12.82 -10.85 5.24
N ILE A 52 -12.04 -9.78 5.47
CA ILE A 52 -10.96 -9.74 6.46
C ILE A 52 -11.25 -8.81 7.65
N ASP A 53 -12.35 -8.05 7.60
CA ASP A 53 -12.87 -7.24 8.72
C ASP A 53 -13.75 -8.07 9.66
#